data_AF-A0A535S4N7-F1
#
_entry.id   AF-A0A535S4N7-F1
#
_cell.length_a   1.000
_cell.length_b   1.000
_cell.length_c   1.000
_cell.angle_alpha   90.00
_cell.angle_beta   90.00
_cell.angle_gamma   90.00
#
_symmetry.space_group_name_H-M   'P 1'
#
loop_
_entity.id
_entity.type
_entity.pdbx_description
1 polymer ?
#
loop_
_entity_poly.entity_id
_entity_poly.type
_entity_poly.pdbx_seq_one_letter_code
_entity_poly.pdbx_strand_id
1 'polypeptide(L)'
;MILHLGGRVYWCAPEVIYLEGTISKLDEAAQTAIVHIDRATPHSAHLIGSDVPFAADGLSPLKGQSPPGVTSERNAQRQPPIQMDDDEKIRRAAAVAVHQQYGYTLPSAQESVMIEQITTTLNNDLAMRKRIIASMDEILNREF
;
A
#
# COMPACT_ATOMS: atom_id res chain seq x y z
N MET A 1 2.26 -5.86 17.41
CA MET A 1 0.93 -5.64 16.81
C MET A 1 0.20 -6.97 16.81
N ILE A 2 -1.08 -7.02 17.17
CA ILE A 2 -1.86 -8.27 17.22
C ILE A 2 -2.94 -8.19 16.15
N LEU A 3 -2.97 -9.16 15.25
CA LEU A 3 -4.05 -9.34 14.27
C LEU A 3 -5.16 -10.20 14.88
N HIS A 4 -6.40 -9.91 14.51
CA HIS A 4 -7.57 -10.64 15.01
C HIS A 4 -8.42 -11.12 13.84
N LEU A 5 -8.96 -12.33 13.96
CA LEU A 5 -9.96 -12.85 13.02
C LEU A 5 -11.15 -11.88 12.94
N GLY A 6 -11.61 -11.56 11.73
CA GLY A 6 -12.65 -10.56 11.50
C GLY A 6 -12.19 -9.10 11.61
N GLY A 7 -10.91 -8.86 11.93
CA GLY A 7 -10.34 -7.52 11.96
C GLY A 7 -10.17 -6.95 10.55
N ARG A 8 -10.46 -5.65 10.39
CA ARG A 8 -10.17 -4.91 9.16
C ARG A 8 -8.69 -4.55 9.09
N VAL A 9 -8.07 -4.84 7.95
CA VAL A 9 -6.65 -4.61 7.71
C VAL A 9 -6.44 -4.03 6.32
N TYR A 10 -5.26 -3.47 6.12
CA TYR A 10 -4.78 -3.08 4.81
C TYR A 10 -3.32 -3.50 4.62
N TRP A 11 -2.93 -3.58 3.36
CA TRP A 11 -1.57 -3.82 2.90
C TRP A 11 -1.11 -2.67 2.02
N CYS A 12 0.11 -2.19 2.28
CA CYS A 12 0.79 -1.12 1.54
C CYS A 12 -0.02 0.21 1.55
N ALA A 13 -0.01 0.97 0.46
CA ALA A 13 -0.49 2.35 0.40
C ALA A 13 -1.03 2.72 -1.01
N PRO A 14 -2.04 3.60 -1.12
CA PRO A 14 -2.69 3.98 -2.39
C PRO A 14 -1.75 4.55 -3.43
N GLU A 15 -0.65 5.17 -3.00
CA GLU A 15 0.36 5.75 -3.88
C GLU A 15 1.05 4.64 -4.69
N VAL A 16 1.08 3.40 -4.23
CA VAL A 16 1.76 2.29 -4.93
C VAL A 16 0.74 1.25 -5.38
N ILE A 17 0.37 0.36 -4.46
CA ILE A 17 -0.69 -0.64 -4.60
C ILE A 17 -1.31 -0.76 -3.21
N TYR A 18 -2.63 -0.71 -3.11
CA TYR A 18 -3.32 -0.84 -1.82
C TYR A 18 -4.35 -1.96 -1.89
N LEU A 19 -4.38 -2.78 -0.85
CA LEU A 19 -5.38 -3.81 -0.64
C LEU A 19 -5.94 -3.66 0.77
N GLU A 20 -7.25 -3.63 0.89
CA GLU A 20 -7.96 -3.58 2.16
C GLU A 20 -8.98 -4.69 2.21
N GLY A 21 -9.14 -5.25 3.40
CA GLY A 21 -10.10 -6.31 3.59
C GLY A 21 -10.24 -6.74 5.04
N THR A 22 -10.90 -7.88 5.20
CA THR A 22 -11.17 -8.48 6.50
C THR A 22 -10.40 -9.79 6.64
N ILE A 23 -9.74 -10.00 7.78
CA ILE A 23 -9.06 -11.26 8.06
C ILE A 23 -10.09 -12.39 8.16
N SER A 24 -10.05 -13.32 7.20
CA SER A 24 -10.94 -14.48 7.14
C SER A 24 -10.32 -15.73 7.78
N LYS A 25 -8.98 -15.85 7.82
CA LYS A 25 -8.25 -16.92 8.52
C LYS A 25 -6.89 -16.43 9.03
N LEU A 26 -6.40 -17.07 10.09
CA LEU A 26 -5.07 -16.87 10.64
C LEU A 26 -4.35 -18.23 10.70
N ASP A 27 -3.08 -18.25 10.31
CA ASP A 27 -2.18 -19.38 10.50
C ASP A 27 -0.97 -18.91 11.33
N GLU A 28 -1.00 -19.23 12.62
CA GLU A 28 0.05 -18.85 13.56
C GLU A 28 1.37 -19.60 13.29
N ALA A 29 1.31 -20.83 12.78
CA ALA A 29 2.51 -21.62 12.50
C ALA A 29 3.28 -21.04 11.31
N ALA A 30 2.54 -20.64 10.26
CA ALA A 30 3.12 -20.01 9.08
C ALA A 30 3.31 -18.49 9.21
N GLN A 31 2.83 -17.86 10.29
CA GLN A 31 2.79 -16.40 10.45
C GLN A 31 2.10 -15.69 9.28
N THR A 32 0.98 -16.28 8.80
CA THR A 32 0.21 -15.74 7.68
C THR A 32 -1.24 -15.43 8.08
N ALA A 33 -1.84 -14.50 7.36
CA ALA A 33 -3.27 -14.18 7.45
C ALA A 33 -3.88 -14.22 6.05
N ILE A 34 -5.06 -14.82 5.94
CA ILE A 34 -5.86 -14.77 4.72
C ILE A 34 -6.83 -13.61 4.87
N VAL A 35 -6.81 -12.71 3.90
CA VAL A 35 -7.63 -11.49 3.89
C VAL A 35 -8.61 -11.58 2.73
N HIS A 36 -9.90 -11.45 3.03
CA HIS A 36 -10.93 -11.26 2.03
C HIS A 36 -10.89 -9.80 1.55
N ILE A 37 -10.55 -9.57 0.29
CA ILE A 37 -10.31 -8.22 -0.23
C ILE A 37 -11.65 -7.52 -0.52
N ASP A 38 -11.88 -6.41 0.18
CA ASP A 38 -13.08 -5.59 0.06
C ASP A 38 -12.84 -4.37 -0.82
N ARG A 39 -11.63 -3.80 -0.78
CA ARG A 39 -11.25 -2.59 -1.54
C ARG A 39 -9.82 -2.69 -2.02
N ALA A 40 -9.52 -2.06 -3.14
CA ALA A 40 -8.18 -2.02 -3.72
C ALA A 40 -7.92 -0.71 -4.48
N THR A 41 -6.67 -0.41 -4.81
CA THR A 41 -6.40 0.54 -5.91
C THR A 41 -6.98 0.00 -7.22
N PRO A 42 -7.36 0.87 -8.18
CA PRO A 42 -7.96 0.45 -9.46
C PRO A 42 -7.16 -0.62 -10.21
N HIS A 43 -5.83 -0.59 -10.08
CA HIS A 43 -4.94 -1.57 -10.68
C HIS A 43 -5.13 -3.00 -10.16
N SER A 44 -5.44 -3.10 -8.88
CA SER A 44 -5.62 -4.36 -8.16
C SER A 44 -7.09 -4.70 -7.92
N ALA A 45 -8.01 -3.97 -8.56
CA ALA A 45 -9.45 -4.17 -8.44
C ALA A 45 -9.93 -5.58 -8.87
N HIS A 46 -9.12 -6.33 -9.62
CA HIS A 46 -9.40 -7.72 -9.98
C HIS A 46 -9.39 -8.68 -8.79
N LEU A 47 -8.69 -8.33 -7.71
CA LEU A 47 -8.59 -9.10 -6.47
C LEU A 47 -9.78 -8.87 -5.53
N ILE A 48 -10.62 -7.87 -5.76
CA ILE A 48 -11.79 -7.59 -4.92
C ILE A 48 -12.74 -8.80 -4.95
N GLY A 49 -13.15 -9.25 -3.76
CA GLY A 49 -13.96 -10.44 -3.54
C GLY A 49 -13.17 -11.76 -3.51
N SER A 50 -11.84 -11.73 -3.59
CA SER A 50 -10.98 -12.90 -3.42
C SER A 50 -10.36 -12.97 -2.03
N ASP A 51 -9.93 -14.18 -1.65
CA ASP A 51 -9.15 -14.43 -0.45
C ASP A 51 -7.66 -14.49 -0.80
N VAL A 52 -6.87 -13.56 -0.26
CA VAL A 52 -5.44 -13.41 -0.60
C VAL A 52 -4.59 -13.63 0.66
N PRO A 53 -3.52 -14.45 0.60
CA PRO A 53 -2.63 -14.67 1.72
C PRO A 53 -1.59 -13.54 1.85
N PHE A 54 -1.37 -13.09 3.08
CA PHE A 54 -0.34 -12.13 3.45
C PHE A 54 0.49 -12.65 4.61
N ALA A 55 1.76 -12.24 4.66
CA ALA A 55 2.54 -12.32 5.88
C ALA A 55 1.91 -11.40 6.94
N ALA A 56 1.81 -11.88 8.18
CA ALA A 56 1.10 -11.16 9.24
C ALA A 56 1.76 -9.82 9.60
N ASP A 57 3.08 -9.71 9.45
CA ASP A 57 3.86 -8.49 9.68
C ASP A 57 3.72 -7.45 8.56
N GLY A 58 3.27 -7.87 7.37
CA GLY A 58 3.00 -6.99 6.24
C GLY A 58 1.64 -6.28 6.31
N LEU A 59 0.75 -6.69 7.21
CA LEU A 59 -0.60 -6.13 7.34
C LEU A 59 -0.66 -5.07 8.43
N SER A 60 -1.43 -4.00 8.20
CA SER A 60 -1.70 -2.97 9.20
C SER A 60 -3.19 -2.92 9.56
N PRO A 61 -3.56 -2.80 10.85
CA PRO A 61 -4.95 -2.63 11.26
C PRO A 61 -5.55 -1.35 10.69
N LEU A 62 -6.72 -1.46 10.10
CA LEU A 62 -7.46 -0.31 9.59
C LEU A 62 -8.36 0.26 10.69
N LYS A 63 -7.95 1.39 11.27
CA LYS A 63 -8.67 2.04 12.40
C LYS A 63 -9.72 3.08 11.96
N GLY A 64 -9.82 3.38 10.67
CA GLY A 64 -10.65 4.46 10.15
C GLY A 64 -11.31 4.16 8.81
N GLN A 65 -11.55 5.22 8.05
CA GLN A 65 -12.01 5.12 6.68
C GLN A 65 -10.86 4.72 5.76
N SER A 66 -11.20 4.09 4.64
CA SER A 66 -10.22 3.81 3.59
C SER A 66 -9.64 5.12 3.04
N PRO A 67 -8.37 5.11 2.61
CA PRO A 67 -7.76 6.28 2.01
C PRO A 67 -8.39 6.62 0.65
N PRO A 68 -8.16 7.83 0.10
CA PRO A 68 -8.61 8.18 -1.24
C PRO A 68 -7.94 7.30 -2.32
N GLY A 69 -8.52 7.28 -3.51
CA GLY A 69 -7.96 6.55 -4.66
C GLY A 69 -8.17 5.04 -4.63
N VAL A 70 -9.02 4.52 -3.74
CA VAL A 70 -9.42 3.11 -3.70
C VAL A 70 -10.83 2.91 -4.25
N THR A 71 -11.10 1.71 -4.75
CA THR A 71 -12.42 1.28 -5.25
C THR A 71 -12.89 0.01 -4.54
N SER A 72 -14.20 -0.16 -4.42
CA SER A 72 -14.86 -1.41 -4.02
C SER A 72 -15.47 -2.15 -5.21
N GLU A 73 -15.34 -1.62 -6.42
CA GLU A 73 -15.87 -2.24 -7.62
C GLU A 73 -14.84 -3.18 -8.22
N ARG A 74 -15.19 -4.47 -8.29
CA ARG A 74 -14.33 -5.47 -8.91
C ARG A 74 -14.22 -5.21 -10.41
N ASN A 75 -12.99 -5.18 -10.91
CA ASN A 75 -12.72 -5.20 -12.34
C ASN A 75 -12.06 -6.53 -12.71
N ALA A 76 -12.77 -7.41 -13.40
CA ALA A 76 -12.24 -8.73 -13.78
C ALA A 76 -11.07 -8.64 -14.78
N GLN A 77 -10.89 -7.51 -15.48
CA GLN A 77 -9.77 -7.32 -16.39
C GLN A 77 -8.52 -6.92 -15.62
N ARG A 78 -7.49 -7.77 -15.66
CA ARG A 78 -6.17 -7.46 -15.10
C ARG A 78 -5.55 -6.33 -15.92
N GLN A 79 -5.19 -5.24 -15.24
CA GLN A 79 -4.47 -4.14 -15.87
C GLN A 79 -2.98 -4.51 -16.06
N PRO A 80 -2.30 -3.96 -17.08
CA PRO A 80 -0.87 -4.20 -17.28
C PRO A 80 -0.06 -3.57 -16.14
N PRO A 81 0.98 -4.21 -15.59
CA PRO A 81 1.69 -3.71 -14.40
C PRO A 81 2.03 -2.22 -14.44
N ILE A 82 1.84 -1.51 -13.31
CA ILE A 82 2.20 -0.10 -13.21
C ILE A 82 3.71 0.06 -13.43
N GLN A 83 4.07 0.85 -14.43
CA GLN A 83 5.46 1.21 -14.71
C GLN A 83 5.76 2.55 -14.00
N MET A 84 6.78 2.57 -13.15
CA MET A 84 7.30 3.78 -12.50
C MET A 84 8.80 3.85 -12.71
N ASP A 85 9.31 5.02 -13.08
CA ASP A 85 10.74 5.27 -13.03
C ASP A 85 11.20 5.48 -11.57
N ASP A 86 12.52 5.48 -11.37
CA ASP A 86 13.11 5.56 -10.03
C ASP A 86 12.80 6.89 -9.32
N ASP A 87 12.65 7.99 -10.06
CA ASP A 87 12.35 9.29 -9.45
C ASP A 87 10.89 9.38 -8.99
N GLU A 88 9.96 8.83 -9.79
CA GLU A 88 8.56 8.69 -9.41
C GLU A 88 8.43 7.74 -8.23
N LYS A 89 9.17 6.62 -8.20
CA LYS A 89 9.21 5.73 -7.03
C LYS A 89 9.57 6.50 -5.75
N ILE A 90 10.64 7.29 -5.78
CA ILE A 90 11.04 8.08 -4.60
C ILE A 90 9.98 9.12 -4.24
N ARG A 91 9.38 9.80 -5.22
CA ARG A 91 8.30 10.75 -4.95
C ARG A 91 7.09 10.09 -4.28
N ARG A 92 6.69 8.90 -4.74
CA ARG A 92 5.57 8.14 -4.16
C ARG A 92 5.90 7.67 -2.75
N ALA A 93 7.12 7.20 -2.51
CA ALA A 93 7.57 6.84 -1.17
C ALA A 93 7.56 8.04 -0.21
N ALA A 94 7.94 9.23 -0.69
CA ALA A 94 7.82 10.46 0.08
C ALA A 94 6.35 10.80 0.40
N ALA A 95 5.43 10.65 -0.56
CA ALA A 95 4.01 10.81 -0.35
C ALA A 95 3.45 9.83 0.69
N VAL A 96 3.84 8.55 0.62
CA VAL A 96 3.50 7.54 1.64
C VAL A 96 3.95 8.00 3.03
N ALA A 97 5.18 8.50 3.17
CA ALA A 97 5.67 8.98 4.46
C ALA A 97 4.87 10.18 5.00
N VAL A 98 4.51 11.14 4.13
CA VAL A 98 3.64 12.28 4.50
C VAL A 98 2.28 11.78 4.97
N HIS A 99 1.64 10.89 4.21
CA HIS A 99 0.30 10.39 4.52
C HIS A 99 0.27 9.46 5.73
N GLN A 100 1.33 8.72 6.01
CA GLN A 100 1.46 7.96 7.25
C GLN A 100 1.52 8.87 8.48
N GLN A 101 2.21 10.01 8.35
CA GLN A 101 2.39 10.94 9.46
C GLN A 101 1.18 11.85 9.70
N TYR A 102 0.53 12.33 8.63
CA TYR A 102 -0.49 13.38 8.70
C TYR A 102 -1.87 12.94 8.18
N GLY A 103 -1.98 11.72 7.65
CA GLY A 103 -3.16 11.28 6.90
C GLY A 103 -3.36 12.08 5.61
N TYR A 104 -4.53 11.94 5.02
CA TYR A 104 -4.94 12.57 3.76
C TYR A 104 -5.68 13.90 3.97
N THR A 105 -5.26 14.67 4.98
CA THR A 105 -6.01 15.87 5.43
C THR A 105 -5.27 17.18 5.20
N LEU A 106 -3.99 17.12 4.79
CA LEU A 106 -3.20 18.31 4.54
C LEU A 106 -3.76 19.11 3.34
N PRO A 107 -3.67 20.45 3.36
CA PRO A 107 -3.88 21.25 2.17
C PRO A 107 -2.87 20.88 1.08
N SER A 108 -3.32 20.78 -0.18
CA SER A 108 -2.51 20.29 -1.30
C SER A 108 -1.17 21.03 -1.49
N ALA A 109 -1.16 22.34 -1.27
CA ALA A 109 0.06 23.15 -1.35
C ALA A 109 1.08 22.76 -0.27
N GLN A 110 0.62 22.50 0.95
CA GLN A 110 1.48 22.09 2.06
C GLN A 110 1.97 20.65 1.88
N GLU A 111 1.08 19.76 1.44
CA GLU A 111 1.40 18.37 1.11
C GLU A 111 2.52 18.31 0.05
N SER A 112 2.37 19.06 -1.05
CA SER A 112 3.35 19.09 -2.14
C SER A 112 4.74 19.53 -1.67
N VAL A 113 4.81 20.57 -0.84
CA VAL A 113 6.08 21.06 -0.27
C VAL A 113 6.74 20.01 0.62
N MET A 114 5.96 19.32 1.47
CA MET A 114 6.50 18.26 2.33
C MET A 114 7.01 17.07 1.51
N ILE A 115 6.26 16.66 0.49
CA ILE A 115 6.66 15.58 -0.42
C ILE A 115 7.98 15.94 -1.11
N GLU A 116 8.13 17.18 -1.60
CA GLU A 116 9.36 17.64 -2.25
C GLU A 116 10.55 17.66 -1.30
N GLN A 117 10.36 18.11 -0.06
CA GLN A 117 11.41 18.10 0.97
C GLN A 117 11.87 16.68 1.29
N ILE A 118 10.94 15.75 1.53
CA ILE A 118 11.27 14.35 1.82
C ILE A 118 11.91 13.69 0.60
N THR A 119 11.40 13.94 -0.61
CA THR A 119 12.01 13.47 -1.87
C THR A 119 13.47 13.89 -1.97
N THR A 120 13.76 15.16 -1.67
CA THR A 120 15.13 15.69 -1.66
C THR A 120 16.00 14.97 -0.62
N THR A 121 15.50 14.76 0.60
CA THR A 121 16.20 14.00 1.64
C THR A 121 16.49 12.57 1.21
N LEU A 122 15.51 11.86 0.65
CA LEU A 122 15.67 10.48 0.19
C LEU A 122 16.67 10.37 -0.96
N ASN A 123 16.69 11.35 -1.88
CA ASN A 123 17.65 11.39 -2.98
C ASN A 123 19.10 11.59 -2.51
N ASN A 124 19.28 12.36 -1.43
CA ASN A 124 20.60 12.58 -0.84
C ASN A 124 21.11 11.38 -0.03
N ASP A 125 20.23 10.48 0.41
CA ASP A 125 20.59 9.20 1.03
C ASP A 125 20.55 8.07 0.00
N LEU A 126 21.70 7.81 -0.64
CA LEU A 126 21.83 6.79 -1.69
C LEU A 126 21.49 5.37 -1.21
N ALA A 127 21.72 5.06 0.07
CA ALA A 127 21.44 3.73 0.61
C ALA A 127 19.93 3.55 0.80
N MET A 128 19.26 4.57 1.35
CA MET A 128 17.82 4.58 1.49
C MET A 128 17.11 4.59 0.13
N ARG A 129 17.55 5.44 -0.81
CA ARG A 129 17.01 5.50 -2.18
C ARG A 129 17.00 4.12 -2.84
N LYS A 130 18.14 3.40 -2.81
CA LYS A 130 18.24 2.05 -3.38
C LYS A 130 17.27 1.05 -2.73
N ARG A 131 17.12 1.10 -1.40
CA ARG A 131 16.20 0.21 -0.67
C ARG A 131 14.74 0.48 -1.03
N ILE A 132 14.36 1.76 -1.14
CA ILE A 132 13.00 2.15 -1.52
C ILE A 132 12.69 1.68 -2.94
N ILE A 133 13.59 1.93 -3.90
CA ILE A 133 13.40 1.49 -5.28
C ILE A 133 13.21 -0.02 -5.36
N ALA A 134 14.09 -0.79 -4.71
CA ALA A 134 13.98 -2.26 -4.69
C ALA A 134 12.66 -2.73 -4.07
N SER A 135 12.25 -2.15 -2.95
CA SER A 135 10.98 -2.50 -2.29
C SER A 135 9.76 -2.15 -3.16
N MET A 136 9.79 -1.01 -3.85
CA MET A 136 8.73 -0.64 -4.78
C MET A 136 8.69 -1.57 -5.99
N ASP A 137 9.84 -1.97 -6.53
CA ASP A 137 9.89 -2.95 -7.63
C ASP A 137 9.32 -4.30 -7.21
N GLU A 138 9.60 -4.77 -6.00
CA GLU A 138 8.98 -6.00 -5.46
C GLU A 138 7.46 -5.87 -5.32
N ILE A 139 6.97 -4.72 -4.86
CA ILE A 139 5.52 -4.47 -4.73
C ILE A 139 4.85 -4.44 -6.11
N LEU A 140 5.42 -3.72 -7.07
CA LEU A 140 4.85 -3.52 -8.40
C LEU A 140 4.84 -4.80 -9.24
N ASN A 141 5.80 -5.69 -9.01
CA ASN A 141 5.88 -6.99 -9.69
C ASN A 141 5.18 -8.12 -8.94
N ARG A 142 4.56 -7.85 -7.78
CA ARG A 142 3.90 -8.88 -6.99
C ARG A 142 2.69 -9.45 -7.74
N GLU A 143 2.72 -10.76 -7.93
CA GLU A 143 1.55 -11.52 -8.37
C GLU A 143 0.73 -11.91 -7.13
N PHE A 144 -0.58 -11.71 -7.22
CA PHE A 144 -1.56 -12.03 -6.18
C PHE A 144 -2.53 -13.09 -6.72
#